data_AF-A0A7K6FJ45-F1
#
_entry.id   AF-A0A7K6FJ45-F1
#
_cell.length_a   1.000
_cell.length_b   1.000
_cell.length_c   1.000
_cell.angle_alpha   90.00
_cell.angle_beta   90.00
_cell.angle_gamma   90.00
#
_symmetry.space_group_name_H-M   'P 1'
#
loop_
_entity.id
_entity.type
_entity.pdbx_description
1 polymer ?
#
loop_
_entity_poly.entity_id
_entity_poly.type
_entity_poly.pdbx_seq_one_letter_code
_entity_poly.pdbx_strand_id
1 'polypeptide(L)' 'MAPQGRERPWVLLLLLLPPVRAAAAARPSFVLVLADDLGFGDLGSYGHPSSATPHLDRL' A
#
# COMPACT_ATOMS: atom_id res chain seq x y z
N MET A 1 58.95 -12.82 -13.10
CA MET A 1 58.33 -13.50 -11.94
C MET A 1 57.40 -12.51 -11.26
N ALA A 2 56.20 -12.33 -11.80
CA ALA A 2 55.13 -11.52 -11.23
C ALA A 2 53.89 -12.43 -11.15
N PRO A 3 53.13 -12.40 -10.05
CA PRO A 3 52.01 -13.32 -9.87
C PRO A 3 50.92 -12.96 -10.88
N GLN A 4 50.52 -13.93 -11.71
CA GLN A 4 49.33 -13.82 -12.53
C GLN A 4 48.16 -13.45 -11.62
N GLY A 5 47.60 -12.26 -11.84
CA GLY A 5 46.44 -11.78 -11.12
C GLY A 5 45.31 -12.76 -11.36
N ARG A 6 44.80 -13.38 -10.30
CA ARG A 6 43.60 -14.21 -10.40
C ARG A 6 42.47 -13.34 -10.92
N GLU A 7 42.19 -13.41 -12.21
CA GLU A 7 40.98 -12.84 -12.82
C GLU A 7 39.81 -13.48 -12.07
N ARG A 8 39.06 -12.70 -11.28
CA ARG A 8 37.90 -13.19 -10.53
C ARG A 8 36.66 -12.93 -11.39
N PRO A 9 36.29 -13.81 -12.35
CA PRO A 9 35.19 -13.55 -13.29
C PRO A 9 33.86 -13.29 -12.57
N TRP A 10 33.73 -13.81 -11.35
CA TRP A 10 32.57 -13.60 -10.47
C TRP A 10 32.38 -12.13 -10.06
N VAL A 11 33.42 -11.30 -10.05
CA VAL A 11 33.30 -9.87 -9.75
C VAL A 11 32.55 -9.15 -10.87
N LEU A 12 32.85 -9.49 -12.13
CA LEU A 12 32.13 -8.94 -13.28
C LEU A 12 30.68 -9.44 -13.32
N LEU A 13 30.46 -10.70 -12.95
CA LEU A 13 29.11 -11.26 -12.84
C LEU A 13 28.28 -10.55 -11.75
N LEU A 14 28.90 -10.20 -10.62
CA LEU A 14 28.26 -9.46 -9.54
C LEU A 14 27.93 -8.01 -9.93
N LEU A 15 28.76 -7.38 -10.77
CA LEU A 15 28.55 -6.01 -11.26
C LEU A 15 27.44 -5.91 -12.31
N LEU A 16 27.09 -7.01 -13.00
CA LEU A 16 25.99 -7.04 -13.96
C LEU A 16 24.60 -7.25 -13.33
N LEU A 17 24.52 -7.50 -12.02
CA LEU A 17 23.23 -7.69 -11.34
C LEU A 17 22.53 -6.33 -11.15
N PRO A 18 21.29 -6.16 -11.65
CA PRO A 18 20.52 -4.94 -11.42
C PRO A 18 20.15 -4.83 -9.93
N PRO A 19 20.15 -3.61 -9.36
CA PRO A 19 19.76 -3.42 -7.97
C PRO A 19 18.28 -3.76 -7.80
N VAL A 20 17.98 -4.69 -6.89
CA VAL A 20 16.61 -4.94 -6.44
C VAL A 20 16.17 -3.78 -5.57
N ARG A 21 15.19 -3.00 -6.03
CA ARG A 21 14.57 -1.95 -5.21
C ARG A 21 13.48 -2.59 -4.36
N ALA A 22 13.62 -2.49 -3.05
CA ALA A 22 12.52 -2.81 -2.14
C ALA A 22 11.37 -1.84 -2.39
N ALA A 23 10.17 -2.38 -2.64
CA ALA A 23 8.96 -1.57 -2.65
C ALA A 23 8.71 -1.09 -1.22
N ALA A 24 8.72 0.23 -1.01
CA ALA A 24 8.29 0.79 0.26
C ALA A 24 6.80 0.45 0.43
N ALA A 25 6.45 -0.20 1.54
CA ALA A 25 5.05 -0.42 1.88
C ALA A 25 4.39 0.94 2.05
N ALA A 26 3.30 1.18 1.32
CA ALA A 26 2.53 2.40 1.49
C ALA A 26 2.03 2.47 2.94
N ARG A 27 2.28 3.59 3.62
CA ARG A 27 1.75 3.79 4.96
C ARG A 27 0.24 4.05 4.85
N PRO A 28 -0.63 3.28 5.56
CA PRO A 28 -2.05 3.54 5.53
C PRO A 28 -2.34 4.94 6.09
N SER A 29 -3.23 5.66 5.42
CA SER A 29 -3.81 6.91 5.93
C SER A 29 -5.14 6.60 6.60
N PHE A 30 -5.42 7.27 7.70
CA PHE A 30 -6.66 7.08 8.46
C PHE A 30 -7.51 8.33 8.34
N VAL A 31 -8.79 8.13 8.06
CA VAL A 31 -9.82 9.18 8.09
C VAL A 31 -10.88 8.74 9.09
N LEU A 32 -11.10 9.56 10.12
CA LEU A 32 -12.16 9.33 11.09
C LEU A 32 -13.33 10.26 10.77
N VAL A 33 -14.47 9.67 10.41
CA VAL A 33 -15.72 10.41 10.22
C VAL A 33 -16.53 10.26 11.50
N LEU A 34 -16.72 11.37 12.21
CA LEU A 34 -17.55 11.44 13.40
C LEU A 34 -18.88 12.10 13.02
N ALA A 35 -19.98 11.44 13.34
CA ALA A 35 -21.31 11.99 13.23
C ALA A 35 -21.93 12.10 14.63
N ASP A 36 -22.58 13.23 14.90
CA ASP A 36 -23.35 13.43 16.12
C ASP A 36 -24.74 12.81 15.95
N ASP A 37 -25.27 12.22 17.02
CA ASP A 37 -26.63 11.66 17.10
C ASP A 37 -27.04 10.69 15.97
N LEU A 38 -26.08 10.02 15.30
CA LEU A 38 -26.40 9.03 14.27
C LEU A 38 -26.96 7.75 14.89
N GLY A 39 -28.25 7.50 14.67
CA GLY A 39 -28.97 6.32 15.12
C GLY A 39 -28.67 5.08 14.27
N PHE A 40 -28.90 3.89 14.84
CA PHE A 40 -28.67 2.62 14.16
C PHE A 40 -29.52 2.44 12.89
N GLY A 41 -30.67 3.12 12.78
CA GLY A 41 -31.56 2.99 11.63
C GLY A 41 -31.35 4.05 10.55
N ASP A 42 -30.49 5.04 10.76
CA ASP A 42 -30.55 6.29 9.97
C ASP A 42 -29.90 6.19 8.59
N LEU A 43 -29.08 5.16 8.36
CA LEU A 43 -28.40 4.95 7.08
C LEU A 43 -29.29 4.21 6.09
N GLY A 44 -29.22 4.62 4.83
CA GLY A 44 -29.86 3.93 3.71
C GLY A 44 -29.37 2.50 3.55
N SER A 45 -28.09 2.23 3.81
CA SER A 45 -27.50 0.88 3.84
C SER A 45 -28.12 -0.06 4.89
N TYR A 46 -28.80 0.48 5.90
CA TYR A 46 -29.55 -0.30 6.90
C TYR A 46 -31.04 -0.41 6.57
N GLY A 47 -31.46 0.06 5.40
CA GLY A 47 -32.84 -0.04 4.92
C GLY A 47 -33.76 1.06 5.44
N HIS A 48 -33.22 2.23 5.82
CA HIS A 48 -34.06 3.37 6.18
C HIS A 48 -35.02 3.71 5.02
N PRO A 49 -36.33 3.89 5.26
CA PRO A 49 -37.33 3.99 4.19
C PRO A 49 -37.20 5.25 3.33
N SER A 50 -36.52 6.28 3.83
CA SER A 50 -36.43 7.59 3.15
C SER A 50 -35.07 8.28 3.24
N SER A 51 -34.15 7.82 4.09
CA SER A 51 -32.83 8.46 4.25
C SER A 51 -31.91 7.92 3.18
N ALA A 52 -31.58 8.77 2.21
CA ALA A 52 -30.63 8.43 1.17
C ALA A 52 -29.22 8.85 1.62
N THR A 53 -28.31 7.89 1.80
CA THR A 53 -26.91 8.13 2.18
C THR A 53 -25.94 7.70 1.08
N PRO A 54 -26.12 8.11 -0.19
CA PRO A 54 -25.45 7.49 -1.35
C PRO A 54 -23.93 7.62 -1.34
N HIS A 55 -23.36 8.56 -0.60
CA HIS A 55 -21.92 8.66 -0.40
C HIS A 55 -21.41 7.64 0.60
N LEU A 56 -22.11 7.45 1.73
CA LEU A 56 -21.76 6.47 2.75
C LEU A 56 -22.07 5.04 2.29
N ASP A 57 -23.15 4.84 1.53
CA ASP A 57 -23.55 3.53 1.00
C ASP A 57 -22.54 2.96 -0.02
N ARG A 58 -21.65 3.80 -0.56
CA ARG A 58 -20.62 3.43 -1.53
C ARG A 58 -19.21 3.30 -0.92
N LEU A 59 -19.03 3.69 0.34
CA LEU A 59 -17.77 3.51 1.07
C LEU A 59 -17.54 2.03 1.37
#